data_AF-A0A2T0BQ30-F1
#
_entry.id   AF-A0A2T0BQ30-F1
#
_cell.length_a   1.000
_cell.length_b   1.000
_cell.length_c   1.000
_cell.angle_alpha   90.00
_cell.angle_beta   90.00
_cell.angle_gamma   90.00
#
_symmetry.space_group_name_H-M   'P 1'
#
loop_
_entity.id
_entity.type
_entity.pdbx_description
1 polymer ?
#
loop_
_entity_poly.entity_id
_entity_poly.type
_entity_poly.pdbx_seq_one_letter_code
_entity_poly.pdbx_strand_id
1 'polypeptide(L)'
;MGTRTFYENFSKTNFPDIKVRVWQDKSKPWVANFYIGDREGKFSDYITKQVIPKLESVKEIGTEFNFKPYSDLEVDEIPSKPEIPDNIKELALNPDNTVAGVRFKFKTAFPQLGDFKIHAPLSPGVVGIETSSDLSEKELDEIQQLGKELVSVTAGLKVFKK
;
A
#
# COMPACT_ATOMS: atom_id res chain seq x y z
N MET A 1 -0.50 -4.48 -6.24
CA MET A 1 -1.48 -3.63 -5.53
C MET A 1 -0.83 -3.19 -4.25
N GLY A 2 -0.73 -1.88 -4.00
CA GLY A 2 -0.13 -1.41 -2.77
C GLY A 2 -0.98 -1.82 -1.57
N THR A 3 -0.31 -2.17 -0.49
CA THR A 3 -0.89 -2.84 0.69
C THR A 3 -2.09 -2.10 1.24
N ARG A 4 -1.96 -0.78 1.37
CA ARG A 4 -3.04 0.10 1.79
C ARG A 4 -4.22 0.06 0.82
N THR A 5 -3.95 0.25 -0.47
CA THR A 5 -4.98 0.31 -1.52
C THR A 5 -5.75 -1.01 -1.62
N PHE A 6 -5.05 -2.14 -1.48
CA PHE A 6 -5.64 -3.47 -1.36
C PHE A 6 -6.61 -3.56 -0.18
N TYR A 7 -6.14 -3.24 1.03
CA TYR A 7 -6.99 -3.33 2.21
C TYR A 7 -8.15 -2.33 2.21
N GLU A 8 -7.97 -1.12 1.69
CA GLU A 8 -9.06 -0.14 1.52
C GLU A 8 -10.15 -0.70 0.58
N ASN A 9 -9.75 -1.24 -0.56
CA ASN A 9 -10.69 -1.78 -1.55
C ASN A 9 -11.39 -3.04 -1.03
N PHE A 10 -10.62 -3.94 -0.40
CA PHE A 10 -11.14 -5.13 0.25
C PHE A 10 -12.17 -4.77 1.32
N SER A 11 -11.87 -3.80 2.19
CA SER A 11 -12.75 -3.42 3.28
C SER A 11 -14.04 -2.78 2.78
N LYS A 12 -13.96 -1.88 1.80
CA LYS A 12 -15.15 -1.26 1.18
C LYS A 12 -16.06 -2.29 0.52
N THR A 13 -15.47 -3.31 -0.12
CA THR A 13 -16.22 -4.35 -0.84
C THR A 13 -16.89 -5.34 0.10
N ASN A 14 -16.20 -5.75 1.16
CA ASN A 14 -16.68 -6.82 2.06
C ASN A 14 -17.45 -6.30 3.27
N PHE A 15 -17.25 -5.04 3.67
CA PHE A 15 -17.88 -4.47 4.87
C PHE A 15 -18.44 -3.07 4.60
N PRO A 16 -19.45 -2.93 3.73
CA PRO A 16 -20.00 -1.62 3.34
C PRO A 16 -20.66 -0.86 4.50
N ASP A 17 -21.13 -1.58 5.53
CA ASP A 17 -21.84 -1.01 6.68
C ASP A 17 -20.93 -0.59 7.83
N ILE A 18 -19.61 -0.66 7.65
CA ILE A 18 -18.63 -0.16 8.62
C ILE A 18 -17.66 0.80 7.94
N LYS A 19 -17.22 1.81 8.69
CA LYS A 19 -16.17 2.71 8.21
C LYS A 19 -14.83 2.10 8.54
N VAL A 20 -14.15 1.57 7.54
CA VAL A 20 -12.75 1.14 7.67
C VAL A 20 -11.87 2.11 6.92
N ARG A 21 -10.89 2.68 7.62
CA ARG A 21 -9.83 3.49 7.04
C ARG A 21 -8.50 2.79 7.27
N VAL A 22 -7.68 2.69 6.23
CA VAL A 22 -6.37 2.05 6.31
C VAL A 22 -5.29 3.10 6.17
N TRP A 23 -4.34 3.07 7.09
CA TRP A 23 -3.16 3.92 7.06
C TRP A 23 -1.90 3.07 7.18
N GLN A 24 -0.83 3.51 6.56
CA GLN A 24 0.46 2.84 6.63
C GLN A 24 1.53 3.90 6.78
N ASP A 25 2.32 3.77 7.85
CA ASP A 25 3.42 4.68 8.13
C ASP A 25 4.54 4.47 7.10
N LYS A 26 5.10 5.57 6.58
CA LYS A 26 6.26 5.52 5.69
C LYS A 26 7.47 4.89 6.36
N SER A 27 7.62 5.06 7.68
CA SER A 27 8.69 4.48 8.50
C SER A 27 8.46 3.01 8.85
N LYS A 28 7.21 2.52 8.78
CA LYS A 28 6.83 1.13 9.04
C LYS A 28 5.97 0.56 7.91
N PRO A 29 6.52 0.41 6.69
CA PRO A 29 5.78 -0.09 5.52
C PRO A 29 5.35 -1.57 5.63
N TRP A 30 5.79 -2.30 6.65
CA TRP A 30 5.36 -3.66 6.97
C TRP A 30 4.24 -3.70 8.02
N VAL A 31 3.63 -2.56 8.36
CA VAL A 31 2.47 -2.48 9.24
C VAL A 31 1.34 -1.68 8.58
N ALA A 32 0.13 -2.23 8.57
CA ALA A 32 -1.09 -1.52 8.21
C ALA A 32 -1.91 -1.24 9.47
N ASN A 33 -2.25 0.02 9.67
CA ASN A 33 -3.14 0.49 10.72
C ASN A 33 -4.56 0.56 10.18
N PHE A 34 -5.45 -0.25 10.73
CA PHE A 34 -6.88 -0.25 10.43
C PHE A 34 -7.60 0.57 11.47
N TYR A 35 -8.18 1.68 11.06
CA TYR A 35 -9.10 2.46 11.87
C TYR A 35 -10.52 2.00 11.55
N ILE A 36 -11.15 1.30 12.49
CA ILE A 36 -12.48 0.72 12.32
C ILE A 36 -13.47 1.51 13.15
N GLY A 37 -14.46 2.06 12.46
CA GLY A 37 -15.58 2.77 13.03
C GLY A 37 -16.75 1.86 13.32
N ASP A 38 -17.50 2.18 14.37
CA ASP A 38 -18.90 1.78 14.55
C ASP A 38 -19.76 3.02 14.87
N ARG A 39 -21.07 2.98 14.55
CA ARG A 39 -22.03 4.05 14.82
C ARG A 39 -22.07 4.46 16.29
N GLU A 40 -21.83 3.51 17.20
CA GLU A 40 -21.83 3.76 18.66
C GLU A 40 -20.43 3.80 19.28
N GLY A 41 -19.35 3.59 18.51
CA GLY A 41 -17.99 3.46 19.05
C GLY A 41 -17.78 2.27 19.98
N LYS A 42 -18.73 1.31 19.99
CA LYS A 42 -18.65 0.08 20.76
C LYS A 42 -18.17 -1.06 19.89
N PHE A 43 -17.53 -2.03 20.55
CA PHE A 43 -17.08 -3.29 19.96
C PHE A 43 -18.32 -4.15 19.66
N SER A 44 -18.96 -3.97 18.51
CA SER A 44 -20.06 -4.85 18.13
C SER A 44 -19.53 -6.25 17.85
N ASP A 45 -20.31 -7.27 18.23
CA ASP A 45 -20.02 -8.68 17.96
C ASP A 45 -19.74 -8.95 16.47
N TYR A 46 -20.29 -8.11 15.59
CA TYR A 46 -20.02 -8.14 14.16
C TYR A 46 -18.56 -7.83 13.83
N ILE A 47 -18.00 -6.74 14.39
CA ILE A 47 -16.60 -6.36 14.12
C ILE A 47 -15.65 -7.45 14.61
N THR A 48 -15.90 -8.00 15.79
CA THR A 48 -15.01 -8.97 16.43
C THR A 48 -15.05 -10.34 15.80
N LYS A 49 -16.26 -10.82 15.45
CA LYS A 49 -16.47 -12.19 14.96
C LYS A 49 -16.41 -12.29 13.44
N GLN A 50 -16.63 -11.20 12.71
CA GLN A 50 -16.69 -11.21 11.24
C GLN A 50 -15.59 -10.38 10.61
N VAL A 51 -15.44 -9.12 11.00
CA VAL A 51 -14.58 -8.15 10.30
C VAL A 51 -13.11 -8.44 10.54
N ILE A 52 -12.68 -8.51 11.81
CA ILE A 52 -11.27 -8.74 12.18
C ILE A 52 -10.78 -10.08 11.62
N PRO A 53 -11.46 -11.23 11.84
CA PRO A 53 -10.97 -12.51 11.34
C PRO A 53 -10.84 -12.52 9.82
N LYS A 54 -11.75 -11.83 9.12
CA LYS A 54 -11.72 -11.76 7.67
C LYS A 54 -10.59 -10.86 7.16
N LEU A 55 -10.31 -9.72 7.81
CA LEU A 55 -9.14 -8.89 7.51
C LEU A 55 -7.83 -9.63 7.81
N GLU A 56 -7.77 -10.36 8.91
CA GLU A 56 -6.60 -11.18 9.25
C GLU A 56 -6.38 -12.35 8.29
N SER A 57 -7.45 -12.90 7.69
CA SER A 57 -7.35 -13.99 6.71
C SER A 57 -6.68 -13.57 5.40
N VAL A 58 -6.67 -12.28 5.10
CA VAL A 58 -6.07 -11.69 3.89
C VAL A 58 -4.82 -10.87 4.22
N LYS A 59 -4.27 -11.02 5.43
CA LYS A 59 -3.12 -10.24 5.86
C LYS A 59 -1.86 -10.64 5.09
N GLU A 60 -1.23 -9.65 4.46
CA GLU A 60 0.06 -9.78 3.78
C GLU A 60 1.21 -9.12 4.57
N ILE A 61 0.87 -8.35 5.62
CA ILE A 61 1.81 -7.66 6.53
C ILE A 61 1.29 -7.63 7.96
N GLY A 62 2.07 -7.08 8.88
CA GLY A 62 1.59 -6.78 10.23
C GLY A 62 0.39 -5.85 10.20
N THR A 63 -0.56 -6.05 11.11
CA THR A 63 -1.80 -5.27 11.17
C THR A 63 -2.06 -4.80 12.60
N GLU A 64 -2.38 -3.53 12.75
CA GLU A 64 -2.78 -2.93 14.02
C GLU A 64 -4.21 -2.39 13.88
N PHE A 65 -5.09 -2.73 14.82
CA PHE A 65 -6.49 -2.31 14.79
C PHE A 65 -6.74 -1.22 15.82
N ASN A 66 -7.22 -0.08 15.34
CA ASN A 66 -7.55 1.12 16.09
C ASN A 66 -9.08 1.33 16.01
N PHE A 67 -9.76 1.31 17.15
CA PHE A 67 -11.23 1.39 17.18
C PHE A 67 -11.67 2.78 17.65
N LYS A 68 -12.62 3.39 16.92
CA LYS A 68 -13.16 4.71 17.24
C LYS A 68 -14.66 4.81 16.90
N PRO A 69 -15.43 5.67 17.56
CA PRO A 69 -16.75 6.07 17.07
C PRO A 69 -16.68 6.63 15.64
N TYR A 70 -17.76 6.48 14.88
CA TYR A 70 -17.86 7.06 13.52
C TYR A 70 -17.55 8.56 13.47
N SER A 71 -18.11 9.32 14.41
CA SER A 71 -17.88 10.77 14.52
C SER A 71 -16.39 11.08 14.62
N ASP A 72 -15.68 10.31 15.44
CA ASP A 72 -14.29 10.53 15.79
C ASP A 72 -13.37 10.16 14.62
N LEU A 73 -13.74 9.15 13.84
CA LEU A 73 -13.05 8.78 12.59
C LEU A 73 -13.13 9.87 11.51
N GLU A 74 -14.19 10.66 11.48
CA GLU A 74 -14.36 11.73 10.50
C GLU A 74 -13.55 12.97 10.84
N VAL A 75 -13.35 13.25 12.13
CA VAL A 75 -12.64 14.46 12.62
C VAL A 75 -11.18 14.23 12.99
N ASP A 76 -10.73 12.97 13.07
CA ASP A 76 -9.33 12.63 13.37
C ASP A 76 -8.38 13.28 12.35
N GLU A 77 -7.45 14.12 12.82
CA GLU A 77 -6.34 14.64 12.04
C GLU A 77 -5.34 13.50 11.76
N ILE A 78 -5.65 12.71 10.73
CA ILE A 78 -4.73 11.72 10.21
C ILE A 78 -3.78 12.44 9.26
N PRO A 79 -2.47 12.11 9.25
CA PRO A 79 -1.56 12.57 8.22
C PRO A 79 -2.20 12.35 6.86
N SER A 80 -2.24 13.40 6.04
CA SER A 80 -2.93 13.40 4.75
C SER A 80 -2.63 12.11 4.01
N LYS A 81 -3.68 11.44 3.52
CA LYS A 81 -3.51 10.31 2.60
C LYS A 81 -2.47 10.76 1.57
N PRO A 82 -1.31 10.09 1.42
CA PRO A 82 -0.38 10.45 0.36
C PRO A 82 -1.21 10.44 -0.92
N GLU A 83 -1.20 11.57 -1.59
CA GLU A 83 -1.94 11.73 -2.84
C GLU A 83 -1.22 10.84 -3.85
N ILE A 84 -1.77 9.65 -4.06
CA ILE A 84 -1.24 8.71 -5.05
C ILE A 84 -1.82 9.17 -6.40
N PRO A 85 -0.98 9.42 -7.41
CA PRO A 85 -1.44 9.68 -8.77
C PRO A 85 -2.39 8.59 -9.29
N ASP A 86 -3.42 8.96 -10.03
CA ASP A 86 -4.47 8.03 -10.46
C ASP A 86 -3.93 6.89 -11.35
N ASN A 87 -2.95 7.18 -12.21
CA ASN A 87 -2.27 6.16 -13.01
C ASN A 87 -1.59 5.08 -12.14
N ILE A 88 -1.02 5.45 -10.99
CA ILE A 88 -0.40 4.51 -10.06
C ILE A 88 -1.48 3.67 -9.37
N LYS A 89 -2.62 4.26 -9.01
CA LYS A 89 -3.76 3.50 -8.46
C LYS A 89 -4.24 2.44 -9.44
N GLU A 90 -4.44 2.82 -10.71
CA GLU A 90 -4.87 1.90 -11.77
C GLU A 90 -3.87 0.76 -11.99
N LEU A 91 -2.58 1.09 -12.12
CA LEU A 91 -1.52 0.09 -12.31
C LEU A 91 -1.33 -0.81 -11.11
N ALA A 92 -1.57 -0.32 -9.89
CA ALA A 92 -1.53 -1.11 -8.68
C ALA A 92 -2.60 -2.21 -8.69
N LEU A 93 -3.77 -1.96 -9.30
CA LEU A 93 -4.84 -2.96 -9.41
C LEU A 93 -4.50 -4.13 -10.35
N ASN A 94 -3.49 -3.99 -11.20
CA ASN A 94 -3.03 -5.09 -12.05
C ASN A 94 -2.36 -6.18 -11.19
N PRO A 95 -2.88 -7.43 -11.21
CA PRO A 95 -2.40 -8.51 -10.34
C PRO A 95 -1.06 -9.12 -10.79
N ASP A 96 -0.52 -8.76 -11.97
CA ASP A 96 0.72 -9.34 -12.48
C ASP A 96 1.94 -8.86 -11.66
N ASN A 97 2.47 -9.76 -10.85
CA ASN A 97 3.65 -9.55 -10.00
C ASN A 97 4.91 -10.24 -10.56
N THR A 98 4.87 -10.74 -11.79
CA THR A 98 6.08 -11.26 -12.45
C THR A 98 7.09 -10.14 -12.72
N VAL A 99 8.36 -10.48 -12.96
CA VAL A 99 9.38 -9.48 -13.34
C VAL A 99 8.94 -8.67 -14.56
N ALA A 100 8.27 -9.31 -15.53
CA ALA A 100 7.71 -8.65 -16.70
C ALA A 100 6.55 -7.70 -16.33
N GLY A 101 5.63 -8.13 -15.47
CA GLY A 101 4.52 -7.31 -14.97
C GLY A 101 4.99 -6.09 -14.17
N VAL A 102 5.95 -6.28 -13.26
CA VAL A 102 6.57 -5.17 -12.52
C VAL A 102 7.29 -4.22 -13.47
N ARG A 103 8.01 -4.73 -14.47
CA ARG A 103 8.65 -3.89 -15.49
C ARG A 103 7.66 -3.06 -16.28
N PHE A 104 6.55 -3.65 -16.68
CA PHE A 104 5.47 -2.93 -17.34
C PHE A 104 4.92 -1.80 -16.45
N LYS A 105 4.59 -2.11 -15.19
CA LYS A 105 4.07 -1.12 -14.23
C LYS A 105 5.03 0.05 -14.03
N PHE A 106 6.32 -0.23 -13.80
CA PHE A 106 7.32 0.83 -13.58
C PHE A 106 7.58 1.67 -14.83
N LYS A 107 7.65 1.05 -16.01
CA LYS A 107 7.85 1.77 -17.27
C LYS A 107 6.69 2.73 -17.57
N THR A 108 5.45 2.31 -17.25
CA THR A 108 4.25 3.13 -17.44
C THR A 108 4.11 4.20 -16.36
N ALA A 109 4.38 3.87 -15.09
CA ALA A 109 4.23 4.80 -13.97
C ALA A 109 5.34 5.86 -13.91
N PHE A 110 6.57 5.50 -14.29
CA PHE A 110 7.75 6.36 -14.17
C PHE A 110 8.58 6.39 -15.47
N PRO A 111 8.09 7.05 -16.54
CA PRO A 111 8.84 7.17 -17.80
C PRO A 111 10.26 7.76 -17.64
N GLN A 112 10.46 8.61 -16.64
CA GLN A 112 11.75 9.24 -16.30
C GLN A 112 12.84 8.26 -15.86
N LEU A 113 12.48 7.03 -15.46
CA LEU A 113 13.45 5.97 -15.19
C LEU A 113 14.21 5.53 -16.44
N GLY A 114 13.73 5.88 -17.64
CA GLY A 114 14.36 5.51 -18.90
C GLY A 114 14.53 4.00 -19.01
N ASP A 115 15.72 3.57 -19.45
CA ASP A 115 16.11 2.18 -19.38
C ASP A 115 16.56 1.82 -17.96
N PHE A 116 15.89 0.82 -17.38
CA PHE A 116 16.18 0.30 -16.05
C PHE A 116 16.21 -1.23 -16.04
N LYS A 117 16.91 -1.78 -15.04
CA LYS A 117 16.94 -3.20 -14.73
C LYS A 117 16.18 -3.47 -13.44
N ILE A 118 15.51 -4.61 -13.40
CA ILE A 118 14.85 -5.11 -12.20
C ILE A 118 15.65 -6.28 -11.66
N HIS A 119 16.02 -6.18 -10.38
CA HIS A 119 16.61 -7.25 -9.60
C HIS A 119 15.53 -7.80 -8.67
N ALA A 120 15.08 -9.04 -8.88
CA ALA A 120 13.98 -9.63 -8.12
C ALA A 120 14.13 -11.14 -7.92
N PRO A 121 13.67 -11.68 -6.76
CA PRO A 121 13.79 -11.11 -5.43
C PRO A 121 15.23 -11.24 -4.90
N LEU A 122 15.84 -10.14 -4.44
CA LEU A 122 17.12 -10.17 -3.73
C LEU A 122 16.87 -10.56 -2.28
N SER A 123 17.71 -11.41 -1.67
CA SER A 123 17.61 -11.71 -0.24
C SER A 123 17.97 -10.47 0.59
N PRO A 124 17.12 -10.01 1.54
CA PRO A 124 15.83 -10.56 1.97
C PRO A 124 14.63 -9.85 1.30
N GLY A 125 14.03 -10.48 0.28
CA GLY A 125 12.77 -10.03 -0.34
C GLY A 125 12.75 -8.63 -0.96
N VAL A 126 13.88 -8.05 -1.36
CA VAL A 126 13.91 -6.69 -1.96
C VAL A 126 13.84 -6.76 -3.48
N VAL A 127 13.03 -5.90 -4.08
CA VAL A 127 13.07 -5.57 -5.52
C VAL A 127 13.97 -4.35 -5.71
N GLY A 128 15.04 -4.52 -6.49
CA GLY A 128 15.95 -3.44 -6.87
C GLY A 128 15.62 -2.90 -8.26
N ILE A 129 15.44 -1.59 -8.40
CA ILE A 129 15.31 -0.89 -9.68
C ILE A 129 16.60 -0.09 -9.91
N GLU A 130 17.45 -0.60 -10.80
CA GLU A 130 18.69 0.06 -11.22
C GLU A 130 18.42 0.87 -12.48
N THR A 131 18.60 2.19 -12.43
CA THR A 131 18.44 3.09 -13.58
C THR A 131 19.77 3.75 -13.94
N SER A 132 19.95 4.07 -15.23
CA SER A 132 21.04 4.92 -15.71
C SER A 132 20.64 6.38 -15.88
N SER A 133 19.38 6.73 -15.58
CA SER A 133 18.89 8.12 -15.64
C SER A 133 19.56 8.99 -14.58
N ASP A 134 19.83 10.25 -14.93
CA ASP A 134 20.42 11.22 -14.01
C ASP A 134 19.37 11.88 -13.09
N LEU A 135 18.66 11.06 -12.33
CA LEU A 135 17.68 11.51 -11.35
C LEU A 135 18.36 11.97 -10.06
N SER A 136 17.89 13.03 -9.45
CA SER A 136 18.32 13.43 -8.09
C SER A 136 17.92 12.39 -7.04
N GLU A 137 18.56 12.39 -5.88
CA GLU A 137 18.18 11.50 -4.76
C GLU A 137 16.71 11.67 -4.36
N LYS A 138 16.21 12.92 -4.39
CA LYS A 138 14.81 13.22 -4.09
C LYS A 138 13.84 12.57 -5.09
N GLU A 139 14.17 12.58 -6.38
CA GLU A 139 13.36 11.93 -7.42
C GLU A 139 13.39 10.41 -7.27
N LEU A 140 14.56 9.83 -6.94
CA LEU A 140 14.68 8.40 -6.67
C LEU A 140 13.84 7.99 -5.44
N ASP A 141 13.84 8.80 -4.39
CA ASP A 141 13.04 8.57 -3.19
C ASP A 141 11.54 8.66 -3.47
N GLU A 142 11.11 9.62 -4.30
CA GLU A 142 9.71 9.75 -4.72
C GLU A 142 9.25 8.52 -5.51
N ILE A 143 10.05 8.08 -6.48
CA ILE A 143 9.78 6.85 -7.26
C ILE A 143 9.77 5.64 -6.35
N GLN A 144 10.69 5.54 -5.38
CA GLN A 144 10.70 4.45 -4.41
C GLN A 144 9.46 4.47 -3.52
N GLN A 145 9.00 5.65 -3.10
CA GLN A 145 7.81 5.77 -2.26
C GLN A 145 6.54 5.37 -3.02
N LEU A 146 6.37 5.88 -4.25
CA LEU A 146 5.20 5.61 -5.07
C LEU A 146 5.23 4.20 -5.69
N GLY A 147 6.41 3.73 -6.10
CA GLY A 147 6.62 2.42 -6.71
C GLY A 147 6.33 1.25 -5.77
N LYS A 148 6.32 1.48 -4.44
CA LYS A 148 5.86 0.48 -3.47
C LYS A 148 4.41 0.04 -3.72
N GLU A 149 3.58 0.91 -4.30
CA GLU A 149 2.20 0.55 -4.66
C GLU A 149 2.13 -0.43 -5.85
N LEU A 150 3.23 -0.56 -6.61
CA LEU A 150 3.28 -1.33 -7.85
C LEU A 150 3.87 -2.74 -7.67
N VAL A 151 4.60 -2.98 -6.58
CA VAL A 151 5.23 -4.28 -6.26
C VAL A 151 4.40 -5.11 -5.29
N SER A 152 4.82 -6.36 -5.06
CA SER A 152 4.25 -7.22 -4.02
C SER A 152 4.45 -6.59 -2.64
N VAL A 153 3.43 -6.71 -1.80
CA VAL A 153 3.35 -6.19 -0.43
C VAL A 153 4.45 -6.71 0.49
N THR A 154 4.92 -7.94 0.25
CA THR A 154 5.99 -8.56 1.03
C THR A 154 7.39 -8.10 0.61
N ALA A 155 7.50 -7.32 -0.48
CA ALA A 155 8.78 -6.96 -1.05
C ALA A 155 9.20 -5.54 -0.65
N GLY A 156 10.45 -5.39 -0.19
CA GLY A 156 11.09 -4.09 -0.14
C GLY A 156 11.28 -3.54 -1.55
N LEU A 157 11.35 -2.21 -1.70
CA LEU A 157 11.71 -1.57 -2.97
C LEU A 157 12.90 -0.65 -2.73
N LYS A 158 13.94 -0.82 -3.55
CA LYS A 158 15.08 0.09 -3.60
C LYS A 158 15.25 0.58 -5.04
N VAL A 159 15.26 1.90 -5.23
CA VAL A 159 15.59 2.51 -6.53
C VAL A 159 16.96 3.16 -6.39
N PHE A 160 17.87 2.88 -7.32
CA PHE A 160 19.26 3.35 -7.26
C PHE A 160 19.87 3.54 -8.66
N LYS A 161 20.92 4.35 -8.73
CA LYS A 161 21.72 4.52 -9.93
C LYS A 161 22.69 3.35 -10.11
N LYS A 162 23.01 3.04 -11.37
CA LYS A 162 24.08 2.10 -11.73
C LYS A 162 25.41 2.43 -11.04
#